data_AF-A0A537FM60-F1
#
_entry.id   AF-A0A537FM60-F1
#
_cell.length_a   1.000
_cell.length_b   1.000
_cell.length_c   1.000
_cell.angle_alpha   90.00
_cell.angle_beta   90.00
_cell.angle_gamma   90.00
#
_symmetry.space_group_name_H-M   'P 1'
#
loop_
_entity.id
_entity.type
_entity.pdbx_description
1 polymer ?
#
loop_
_entity_poly.entity_id
_entity_poly.type
_entity_poly.pdbx_seq_one_letter_code
_entity_poly.pdbx_strand_id
1 'polypeptide(L)' 'MWAEALSLLEQADRLHRRFLRASGAEQVHAWEPPVDVIEAGDEVRVQVALPGVSADAIRVAVEPGGVTVSALRDFPCRE' A
#
# COMPACT_ATOMS: atom_id res chain seq x y z
N MET A 1 19.85 21.85 21.15
CA MET A 1 18.49 21.59 21.64
C MET A 1 17.41 21.85 20.57
N TRP A 2 17.05 23.10 20.21
CA TRP A 2 15.97 23.35 19.23
C TRP A 2 16.33 22.94 17.78
N ALA A 3 17.54 23.26 17.33
CA ALA A 3 18.01 22.87 16.00
C ALA A 3 18.11 21.34 15.83
N GLU A 4 18.45 20.61 16.90
CA GLU A 4 18.48 19.15 16.90
C GLU A 4 17.07 18.55 16.82
N ALA A 5 16.12 19.12 17.56
CA ALA A 5 14.71 18.71 17.47
C ALA A 5 14.14 18.93 16.06
N LEU A 6 14.47 20.05 15.41
CA LEU A 6 14.08 20.32 14.03
C LEU A 6 14.70 19.31 13.06
N SER A 7 15.99 18.99 13.24
CA SER A 7 16.70 18.01 12.41
C SER A 7 16.11 16.61 12.52
N LEU A 8 15.69 16.20 13.72
CA LEU A 8 15.02 14.92 13.95
C LEU A 8 13.64 14.87 13.27
N LEU A 9 12.88 15.97 13.31
CA LEU A 9 11.60 16.08 12.60
C LEU A 9 11.77 16.00 11.08
N GLU A 10 12.76 16.71 10.52
CA GLU A 10 13.05 16.63 9.08
C GLU A 10 13.52 15.23 8.65
N GLN A 11 14.30 14.55 9.49
CA GLN A 11 14.72 13.18 9.23
C GLN A 11 13.53 12.21 9.26
N ALA A 12 12.61 12.39 10.22
CA ALA A 12 11.38 11.62 10.28
C ALA A 12 10.49 11.87 9.05
N ASP A 13 10.35 13.13 8.62
CA ASP A 13 9.57 13.49 7.41
C ASP A 13 10.17 12.86 6.14
N ARG A 14 11.51 12.89 5.99
CA ARG A 14 12.21 12.23 4.87
C ARG A 14 12.01 10.72 4.85
N LEU A 15 12.01 10.07 6.02
CA LEU A 15 11.75 8.64 6.13
C LEU A 15 10.28 8.34 5.80
N HIS A 16 9.35 9.13 6.33
CA HIS A 16 7.92 9.00 6.09
C HIS A 16 7.57 9.09 4.60
N ARG A 17 8.13 10.06 3.87
CA ARG A 17 7.93 10.23 2.43
C ARG A 17 8.49 9.09 1.57
N ARG A 18 9.39 8.26 2.10
CA ARG A 18 9.87 7.05 1.38
C ARG A 18 8.90 5.88 1.47
N PHE A 19 8.04 5.82 2.48
CA PHE A 19 7.03 4.78 2.62
C PHE A 19 5.81 5.03 1.71
N LEU A 20 5.51 6.29 1.42
CA LEU A 20 4.46 6.69 0.49
C LEU A 20 5.06 7.06 -0.87
N ARG A 21 5.81 6.14 -1.49
CA ARG A 21 6.09 6.29 -2.91
C ARG A 21 4.78 5.97 -3.63
N ALA A 22 4.08 7.00 -4.09
CA ALA A 22 3.16 6.82 -5.21
C ALA A 22 3.99 6.10 -6.29
N SER A 23 3.64 4.85 -6.58
CA SER A 23 4.36 4.04 -7.55
C SER A 23 4.56 4.86 -8.83
N GLY A 24 5.77 4.74 -9.41
CA GLY A 24 6.40 5.73 -10.27
C GLY A 24 5.56 6.30 -11.42
N ALA A 25 6.09 7.36 -12.03
CA ALA A 25 5.49 8.33 -12.97
C ALA A 25 4.63 7.82 -14.15
N GLU A 26 4.36 6.52 -14.28
CA GLU A 26 3.46 5.91 -15.27
C GLU A 26 2.26 5.18 -14.68
N GLN A 27 2.20 4.93 -13.36
CA GLN A 27 1.04 4.29 -12.75
C GLN A 27 0.01 5.33 -12.31
N VAL A 28 -1.26 5.08 -12.68
CA VAL A 28 -2.46 5.71 -12.12
C VAL A 28 -2.25 5.92 -10.64
N HIS A 29 -2.55 7.11 -10.10
CA HIS A 29 -2.46 7.44 -8.67
C HIS A 29 -3.19 6.38 -7.83
N ALA A 30 -2.46 5.34 -7.47
CA ALA A 30 -2.97 4.16 -6.80
C ALA A 30 -2.20 4.02 -5.50
N TRP A 31 -2.94 3.77 -4.44
CA TRP A 31 -2.40 3.49 -3.13
C TRP A 31 -1.88 2.05 -3.10
N GLU A 32 -0.66 1.85 -2.61
CA GLU A 32 -0.11 0.52 -2.31
C GLU A 32 -0.62 0.08 -0.93
N PRO A 33 -1.47 -0.96 -0.84
CA PRO A 33 -2.01 -1.41 0.43
C PRO A 33 -0.94 -2.14 1.26
N PRO A 34 -1.00 -2.09 2.60
CA PRO A 34 -0.24 -3.00 3.44
C PRO A 34 -0.55 -4.45 3.09
N VAL A 35 0.50 -5.26 2.93
CA VAL A 35 0.44 -6.69 2.63
C VAL A 35 1.29 -7.47 3.63
N ASP A 36 0.68 -8.46 4.26
CA ASP A 36 1.38 -9.47 5.05
C ASP A 36 1.41 -10.78 4.26
N VAL A 37 2.60 -11.39 4.18
CA VAL A 37 2.80 -12.69 3.53
C VAL A 37 3.32 -13.67 4.58
N ILE A 38 2.57 -14.74 4.81
CA ILE A 38 2.80 -15.70 5.89
C ILE A 38 2.87 -17.10 5.30
N GLU A 39 3.95 -17.81 5.59
CA GLU A 39 4.06 -19.24 5.34
C GLU A 39 3.25 -20.00 6.41
N ALA A 40 2.32 -20.86 5.97
CA ALA A 40 1.42 -21.60 6.84
C ALA A 40 1.36 -23.07 6.41
N GLY A 41 2.38 -23.84 6.80
CA GLY A 41 2.46 -25.26 6.46
C GLY A 41 2.81 -25.45 4.99
N ASP A 42 1.89 -26.02 4.21
CA ASP A 42 2.02 -26.21 2.76
C ASP A 42 1.42 -25.06 1.93
N GLU A 43 0.91 -24.02 2.59
CA GLU A 43 0.28 -22.86 1.94
C GLU A 43 1.03 -21.56 2.22
N VAL A 44 0.92 -20.61 1.27
CA VAL A 44 1.28 -19.21 1.49
C VAL A 44 -0.01 -18.40 1.64
N ARG A 45 -0.15 -17.70 2.76
CA ARG A 45 -1.27 -16.79 3.01
C ARG A 45 -0.83 -15.36 2.75
N VAL A 46 -1.58 -14.67 1.89
CA VAL A 46 -1.39 -13.26 1.58
C VAL A 46 -2.59 -12.49 2.12
N GLN A 47 -2.35 -11.62 3.10
CA GLN A 47 -3.36 -10.76 3.68
C GLN A 47 -3.15 -9.32 3.20
N VAL A 48 -4.17 -8.74 2.57
CA VAL A 48 -4.11 -7.38 2.00
C VAL A 48 -5.18 -6.52 2.67
N ALA A 49 -4.78 -5.39 3.26
CA ALA A 49 -5.73 -4.48 3.88
C ALA A 49 -6.36 -3.54 2.83
N LEU A 50 -7.62 -3.78 2.45
CA LEU A 50 -8.36 -2.99 1.46
C LEU A 50 -9.61 -2.30 2.06
N PRO A 51 -9.45 -1.33 2.97
CA PRO A 51 -10.58 -0.68 3.63
C PRO A 51 -11.45 0.09 2.63
N GLY A 52 -12.77 -0.10 2.74
CA GLY A 52 -13.76 0.58 1.91
C GLY A 52 -13.86 0.06 0.47
N VAL A 53 -13.08 -0.96 0.09
CA VAL A 53 -13.23 -1.66 -1.19
C VAL A 53 -14.32 -2.72 -1.03
N SER A 54 -15.29 -2.73 -1.95
CA SER A 54 -16.30 -3.79 -2.00
C SER A 54 -15.71 -5.08 -2.59
N ALA A 55 -16.16 -6.25 -2.10
CA ALA A 55 -15.58 -7.53 -2.47
C ALA A 55 -15.69 -7.85 -3.97
N ASP A 56 -16.76 -7.39 -4.62
CA ASP A 56 -17.00 -7.52 -6.07
C ASP A 56 -16.05 -6.66 -6.93
N ALA A 57 -15.44 -5.62 -6.34
CA ALA A 57 -14.45 -4.78 -7.00
C ALA A 57 -13.02 -5.35 -6.92
N ILE A 58 -12.80 -6.40 -6.10
CA ILE A 58 -11.47 -7.02 -5.92
C ILE A 58 -11.20 -7.99 -7.07
N ARG A 59 -10.04 -7.82 -7.71
CA ARG A 59 -9.52 -8.75 -8.72
C ARG A 59 -8.21 -9.34 -8.23
N VAL A 60 -8.14 -10.67 -8.30
CA VAL A 60 -6.93 -11.44 -8.00
C VAL A 60 -6.51 -12.19 -9.26
N ALA A 61 -5.28 -11.99 -9.68
CA ALA A 61 -4.66 -12.71 -10.78
C ALA A 61 -3.43 -13.46 -10.26
N VAL A 62 -3.26 -14.70 -10.73
CA VAL A 62 -2.07 -15.51 -10.47
C VAL A 62 -1.30 -15.60 -11.77
N GLU A 63 -0.09 -15.05 -11.77
CA GLU A 63 0.76 -14.96 -12.95
C GLU A 63 2.08 -15.71 -12.69
N PRO A 64 2.80 -16.13 -13.76
CA PRO A 64 4.15 -16.63 -13.61
C PRO A 64 5.04 -15.56 -12.95
N GLY A 65 5.37 -15.77 -11.67
CA GLY A 65 6.19 -14.83 -10.89
C GLY A 65 5.47 -14.18 -9.70
N GLY A 66 4.15 -14.36 -9.53
CA GLY A 66 3.48 -13.87 -8.32
C GLY A 66 1.96 -13.81 -8.38
N VAL A 67 1.40 -13.11 -7.40
CA VAL A 67 -0.03 -12.82 -7.28
C VAL A 67 -0.24 -11.32 -7.36
N THR A 68 -1.14 -10.89 -8.23
CA THR A 68 -1.54 -9.48 -8.37
C THR A 68 -2.92 -9.30 -7.74
N VAL A 69 -3.01 -8.37 -6.79
CA VAL A 69 -4.29 -7.94 -6.20
C VAL A 69 -4.53 -6.49 -6.61
N SER A 70 -5.69 -6.24 -7.23
CA SER A 70 -6.09 -4.90 -7.65
C SER A 70 -7.54 -4.63 -7.30
N ALA A 71 -7.84 -3.38 -6.97
CA ALA A 71 -9.19 -2.94 -6.73
C ALA A 71 -9.32 -1.43 -6.97
N LEU A 72 -10.54 -1.00 -7.25
CA LEU A 72 -10.90 0.42 -7.27
C LEU A 72 -11.86 0.69 -6.12
N ARG A 73 -11.68 1.85 -5.50
CA ARG A 73 -12.57 2.35 -4.45
C ARG A 73 -13.12 3.71 -4.86
N ASP A 74 -14.40 3.91 -4.64
CA ASP A 74 -15.01 5.24 -4.76
C ASP A 74 -14.36 6.23 -3.78
N PHE A 75 -14.25 7.48 -4.20
CA PHE A 75 -13.74 8.53 -3.32
C PHE A 75 -14.73 8.72 -2.15
N PRO A 76 -14.25 8.77 -0.89
CA PRO A 76 -15.13 8.80 0.28
C PRO A 76 -15.98 10.09 0.39
N CYS A 77 -15.62 11.17 -0.30
CA CYS A 77 -16.48 12.34 -0.46
C CYS A 77 -17.11 12.35 -1.86
N ARG A 78 -18.44 12.26 -1.91
CA ARG A 78 -19.22 12.74 -3.05
C ARG A 78 -19.60 14.20 -2.74
N GLU A 79 -19.35 15.11 -3.68
CA GLU A 79 -19.83 16.50 -3.61
C GLU A 79 -21.36 16.58 -3.62
#